data_AF-A0A8J5KA65-F1
#
_entry.id   AF-A0A8J5KA65-F1
#
_cell.length_a   1.000
_cell.length_b   1.000
_cell.length_c   1.000
_cell.angle_alpha   90.00
_cell.angle_beta   90.00
_cell.angle_gamma   90.00
#
_symmetry.space_group_name_H-M   'P 1'
#
loop_
_entity.id
_entity.type
_entity.pdbx_description
1 polymer ?
#
loop_
_entity_poly.entity_id
_entity_poly.type
_entity_poly.pdbx_seq_one_letter_code
_entity_poly.pdbx_strand_id
1 'polypeptide(L)'
;MVAEADEHDNKMEEQGDEHHENKPQQETGKVPQKPLINLSQLREHMDLPITVDVKMIHDVLGPPIFQSGLAGRVSVPGVAVGLAWTPVGGEVMVVEASRTAGDSGLTLTGQLGSVMQESAKIALSWVRQHSFLLKLENDFMKDEEIHMHFPAGAISKDGPSAGVTILTVLVSLLSDRCVRSDVAMTGEITLNGIVLPNEVEVVLVNTVEEVLQAAFEDFSDIVPAGDDATTTKPLPSKL
;
A
#
# COMPACT_ATOMS: atom_id res chain seq x y z
N MET A 1 70.26 4.42 51.50
CA MET A 1 69.50 5.55 52.08
C MET A 1 68.03 5.26 51.85
N VAL A 2 67.28 5.24 52.94
CA VAL A 2 65.83 5.01 53.02
C VAL A 2 65.09 6.25 52.54
N ALA A 3 63.97 6.07 51.83
CA ALA A 3 62.74 6.86 52.01
C ALA A 3 61.61 6.24 51.17
N GLU A 4 60.64 5.65 51.88
CA GLU A 4 59.26 5.41 51.44
C GLU A 4 58.53 6.73 51.20
N ALA A 5 57.56 6.74 50.28
CA ALA A 5 56.39 7.61 50.34
C ALA A 5 55.27 7.03 49.45
N ASP A 6 54.29 6.44 50.14
CA ASP A 6 52.84 6.50 49.98
C ASP A 6 52.13 6.09 48.68
N GLU A 7 51.34 5.03 48.85
CA GLU A 7 50.18 4.61 48.09
C GLU A 7 49.14 5.73 47.94
N HIS A 8 48.72 5.97 46.71
CA HIS A 8 47.31 6.26 46.43
C HIS A 8 46.87 5.45 45.22
N ASP A 9 46.25 4.32 45.53
CA ASP A 9 45.56 3.40 44.63
C ASP A 9 44.31 4.12 44.10
N ASN A 10 44.38 4.68 42.88
CA ASN A 10 43.21 5.18 42.17
C ASN A 10 42.95 4.25 40.98
N LYS A 11 42.20 3.17 41.24
CA LYS A 11 41.62 2.33 40.20
C LYS A 11 40.62 3.15 39.40
N MET A 12 41.03 3.58 38.22
CA MET A 12 40.09 3.98 37.17
C MET A 12 39.38 2.71 36.70
N GLU A 13 38.13 2.56 37.11
CA GLU A 13 37.21 1.58 36.54
C GLU A 13 37.00 1.91 35.06
N GLU A 14 37.36 0.96 34.19
CA GLU A 14 36.92 0.94 32.79
C GLU A 14 35.39 0.84 32.77
N GLN A 15 34.72 1.98 32.60
CA GLN A 15 33.31 2.01 32.21
C GLN A 15 33.25 1.66 30.72
N GLY A 16 32.88 0.42 30.44
CA GLY A 16 32.50 -0.03 29.10
C GLY A 16 31.30 0.79 28.63
N ASP A 17 31.53 1.57 27.57
CA ASP A 17 30.52 2.37 26.89
C ASP A 17 29.60 1.42 26.10
N GLU A 18 28.60 0.85 26.78
CA GLU A 18 27.52 0.12 26.12
C GLU A 18 26.64 1.12 25.35
N HIS A 19 26.99 1.34 24.08
CA HIS A 19 26.08 1.96 23.13
C HIS A 19 24.80 1.14 23.02
N HIS A 20 23.76 1.61 23.72
CA HIS A 20 22.39 1.15 23.60
C HIS A 20 21.90 1.33 22.15
N GLU A 21 22.02 0.28 21.34
CA GLU A 21 21.22 0.11 20.12
C GLU A 21 19.74 0.08 20.51
N ASN A 22 19.04 1.20 20.29
CA ASN A 22 17.58 1.24 20.32
C ASN A 22 17.03 0.48 19.12
N LYS A 23 16.99 -0.86 19.22
CA LYS A 23 16.12 -1.68 18.38
C LYS A 23 14.66 -1.29 18.67
N PRO A 24 13.82 -1.04 17.65
CA PRO A 24 12.39 -0.86 17.88
C PRO A 24 11.85 -2.17 18.45
N GLN A 25 11.58 -2.16 19.75
CA GLN A 25 10.88 -3.26 20.41
C GLN A 25 9.50 -3.34 19.76
N GLN A 26 9.26 -4.39 18.98
CA GLN A 26 7.90 -4.82 18.69
C GLN A 26 7.27 -5.14 20.04
N GLU A 27 6.45 -4.22 20.54
CA GLU A 27 5.52 -4.50 21.61
C GLU A 27 4.63 -5.65 21.15
N THR A 28 5.00 -6.87 21.54
CA THR A 28 4.12 -8.04 21.51
C THR A 28 3.10 -7.88 22.63
N GLY A 29 2.27 -6.83 22.52
CA GLY A 29 1.09 -6.67 23.33
C GLY A 29 0.23 -7.90 23.10
N LYS A 30 0.13 -8.77 24.11
CA LYS A 30 -0.85 -9.86 24.13
C LYS A 30 -2.20 -9.26 23.81
N VAL A 31 -2.75 -9.58 22.64
CA VAL A 31 -4.15 -9.30 22.32
C VAL A 31 -4.97 -9.89 23.46
N PRO A 32 -5.78 -9.10 24.21
CA PRO A 32 -6.64 -9.66 25.23
C PRO A 32 -7.61 -10.62 24.53
N GLN A 33 -7.38 -11.92 24.69
CA GLN A 33 -8.31 -12.92 24.19
C GLN A 33 -9.59 -12.80 25.02
N LYS A 34 -10.58 -12.07 24.48
CA LYS A 34 -11.95 -12.11 24.98
C LYS A 34 -12.41 -13.59 24.92
N PRO A 35 -13.11 -14.11 25.94
CA PRO A 35 -13.52 -15.50 25.96
C PRO A 35 -14.27 -15.85 24.68
N LEU A 36 -13.85 -16.93 24.01
CA LEU A 36 -14.57 -17.51 22.88
C LEU A 36 -16.00 -17.80 23.32
N ILE A 37 -16.93 -17.00 22.83
CA ILE A 37 -18.34 -17.21 23.07
C ILE A 37 -18.72 -18.50 22.34
N ASN A 38 -19.03 -19.54 23.11
CA ASN A 38 -19.43 -20.84 22.57
C ASN A 38 -20.85 -20.73 22.00
N LEU A 39 -20.96 -20.46 20.70
CA LEU A 39 -22.23 -20.26 19.98
C LEU A 39 -23.23 -21.42 20.17
N SER A 40 -22.74 -22.63 20.44
CA SER A 40 -23.58 -23.81 20.73
C SER A 40 -24.46 -23.62 21.96
N GLN A 41 -23.97 -22.93 22.98
CA GLN A 41 -24.64 -22.75 24.27
C GLN A 41 -25.66 -21.59 24.27
N LEU A 42 -25.48 -20.61 23.38
CA LEU A 42 -26.42 -19.48 23.24
C LEU A 42 -27.62 -19.83 22.37
N ARG A 43 -27.52 -20.88 21.53
CA ARG A 43 -28.57 -21.28 20.59
C ARG A 43 -29.88 -21.69 21.29
N GLU A 44 -29.80 -22.16 22.54
CA GLU A 44 -30.97 -22.57 23.33
C GLU A 44 -31.76 -21.39 23.92
N HIS A 45 -31.22 -20.17 23.87
CA HIS A 45 -31.81 -18.97 24.49
C HIS A 45 -31.93 -17.77 23.53
N MET A 46 -31.73 -17.97 22.23
CA MET A 46 -31.81 -16.89 21.24
C MET A 46 -32.90 -17.17 20.21
N ASP A 47 -33.86 -16.25 20.11
CA ASP A 47 -34.82 -16.24 19.02
C ASP A 47 -34.11 -15.82 17.72
N LEU A 48 -34.15 -16.70 16.72
CA LEU A 48 -33.59 -16.45 15.39
C LEU A 48 -34.66 -15.84 14.47
N PRO A 49 -34.27 -14.93 13.54
CA PRO A 49 -32.90 -14.53 13.22
C PRO A 49 -32.37 -13.43 14.14
N ILE A 50 -31.09 -13.52 14.50
CA ILE A 50 -30.37 -12.43 15.16
C ILE A 50 -29.94 -11.43 14.09
N THR A 51 -30.40 -10.19 14.21
CA THR A 51 -29.91 -9.09 13.38
C THR A 51 -28.60 -8.57 13.98
N VAL A 52 -27.49 -8.76 13.28
CA VAL A 52 -26.18 -8.23 13.67
C VAL A 52 -26.04 -6.83 13.06
N ASP A 53 -26.10 -5.79 13.90
CA ASP A 53 -25.88 -4.41 13.50
C ASP A 53 -24.52 -3.88 14.01
N VAL A 54 -24.11 -2.69 13.54
CA VAL A 54 -22.83 -2.06 13.88
C VAL A 54 -22.68 -1.88 15.40
N LYS A 55 -23.78 -1.62 16.11
CA LYS A 55 -23.78 -1.46 17.56
C LYS A 55 -23.46 -2.78 18.26
N MET A 56 -24.10 -3.87 17.86
CA MET A 56 -23.83 -5.21 18.37
C MET A 56 -22.38 -5.64 18.11
N ILE A 57 -21.82 -5.28 16.95
CA ILE A 57 -20.42 -5.54 16.63
C ILE A 57 -19.49 -4.84 17.64
N HIS A 58 -19.74 -3.56 17.95
CA HIS A 58 -18.96 -2.83 18.96
C HIS A 58 -19.13 -3.39 20.37
N ASP A 59 -20.33 -3.81 20.75
CA ASP A 59 -20.59 -4.38 22.08
C ASP A 59 -19.87 -5.74 22.26
N VAL A 60 -19.88 -6.57 21.20
CA VAL A 60 -19.30 -7.92 21.22
C VAL A 60 -17.79 -7.88 21.01
N LEU A 61 -17.31 -7.21 19.97
CA LEU A 61 -15.88 -7.17 19.61
C LEU A 61 -15.10 -6.07 20.35
N GLY A 62 -15.77 -5.04 20.86
CA GLY A 62 -15.14 -3.88 21.48
C GLY A 62 -14.83 -2.75 20.48
N PRO A 63 -14.00 -1.76 20.87
CA PRO A 63 -13.56 -0.71 19.96
C PRO A 63 -12.79 -1.30 18.77
N PRO A 64 -12.82 -0.64 17.59
CA PRO A 64 -12.14 -1.14 16.40
C PRO A 64 -10.64 -1.26 16.66
N ILE A 65 -10.12 -2.49 16.54
CA ILE A 65 -8.73 -2.82 16.83
C ILE A 65 -7.81 -2.39 15.67
N PHE A 66 -8.38 -2.25 14.48
CA PHE A 66 -7.70 -1.77 13.27
C PHE A 66 -8.34 -0.45 12.83
N GLN A 67 -7.65 0.67 13.06
CA GLN A 67 -7.90 1.89 12.30
C GLN A 67 -7.03 1.84 11.05
N SER A 68 -7.65 1.90 9.87
CA SER A 68 -6.93 1.96 8.60
C SER A 68 -6.26 3.33 8.48
N GLY A 69 -5.04 3.48 9.00
CA GLY A 69 -4.17 4.64 8.74
C GLY A 69 -3.85 4.85 7.25
N LEU A 70 -4.34 3.97 6.38
CA LEU A 70 -4.30 4.01 4.92
C LEU A 70 -4.78 5.36 4.35
N ALA A 71 -5.86 5.94 4.90
CA ALA A 71 -6.41 7.20 4.39
C ALA A 71 -5.41 8.37 4.48
N GLY A 72 -4.59 8.40 5.53
CA GLY A 72 -3.53 9.40 5.68
C GLY A 72 -2.28 9.12 4.83
N ARG A 73 -2.14 7.91 4.27
CA ARG A 73 -0.99 7.55 3.42
C ARG A 73 -1.21 7.96 1.96
N VAL A 74 -2.43 7.80 1.46
CA VAL A 74 -2.84 8.18 0.09
C VAL A 74 -3.16 9.66 -0.08
N SER A 75 -3.06 10.47 0.98
CA SER A 75 -3.20 11.93 0.90
C SER A 75 -1.99 12.63 0.29
N VAL A 76 -1.01 11.87 -0.21
CA VAL A 76 0.20 12.38 -0.87
C VAL A 76 0.23 11.83 -2.31
N PRO A 77 0.55 12.67 -3.31
CA PRO A 77 0.75 12.20 -4.68
C PRO A 77 1.85 11.13 -4.75
N GLY A 78 1.64 10.14 -5.62
CA GLY A 78 2.54 9.00 -5.75
C GLY A 78 2.29 7.88 -4.74
N VAL A 79 1.13 7.84 -4.07
CA VAL A 79 0.77 6.75 -3.15
C VAL A 79 -0.59 6.17 -3.51
N ALA A 80 -0.68 4.84 -3.64
CA ALA A 80 -1.93 4.14 -3.93
C ALA A 80 -2.06 2.82 -3.15
N VAL A 81 -3.29 2.35 -2.98
CA VAL A 81 -3.59 1.06 -2.33
C VAL A 81 -3.86 0.00 -3.39
N GLY A 82 -3.04 -1.05 -3.38
CA GLY A 82 -3.21 -2.25 -4.19
C GLY A 82 -3.68 -3.44 -3.36
N LEU A 83 -4.31 -4.40 -4.03
CA LEU A 83 -4.54 -5.73 -3.49
C LEU A 83 -3.62 -6.70 -4.23
N ALA A 84 -2.85 -7.47 -3.48
CA ALA A 84 -2.08 -8.57 -4.06
C ALA A 84 -2.41 -9.89 -3.40
N TRP A 85 -2.05 -10.96 -4.09
CA TRP A 85 -2.12 -12.30 -3.55
C TRP A 85 -0.74 -12.71 -3.04
N THR A 86 -0.70 -13.13 -1.78
CA THR A 86 0.48 -13.75 -1.18
C THR A 86 0.20 -15.24 -0.95
N PRO A 87 1.23 -16.07 -0.71
CA PRO A 87 1.03 -17.48 -0.39
C PRO A 87 0.12 -17.76 0.82
N VAL A 88 -0.10 -16.77 1.70
CA VAL A 88 -0.96 -16.87 2.89
C VAL A 88 -2.34 -16.22 2.71
N GLY A 89 -2.64 -15.68 1.53
CA GLY A 89 -3.92 -15.05 1.19
C GLY A 89 -3.77 -13.65 0.58
N GLY A 90 -4.90 -12.96 0.40
CA GLY A 90 -4.91 -11.58 -0.10
C GLY A 90 -4.31 -10.60 0.92
N GLU A 91 -3.43 -9.71 0.47
CA GLU A 91 -2.81 -8.65 1.25
C GLU A 91 -3.15 -7.28 0.65
N VAL A 92 -3.51 -6.33 1.51
CA VAL A 92 -3.60 -4.91 1.14
C VAL A 92 -2.19 -4.33 1.20
N MET A 93 -1.68 -3.84 0.07
CA MET A 93 -0.39 -3.18 -0.01
C MET A 93 -0.56 -1.69 -0.33
N VAL A 94 0.30 -0.88 0.25
CA VAL A 94 0.45 0.52 -0.15
C VAL A 94 1.69 0.60 -0.99
N VAL A 95 1.58 1.09 -2.21
CA VAL A 95 2.72 1.34 -3.09
C VAL A 95 2.96 2.84 -3.09
N GLU A 96 4.22 3.23 -2.92
CA GLU A 96 4.64 4.63 -2.86
C GLU A 96 5.76 4.88 -3.86
N ALA A 97 5.74 6.05 -4.50
CA ALA A 97 6.77 6.49 -5.41
C ALA A 97 7.15 7.94 -5.16
N SER A 98 8.41 8.25 -5.42
CA SER A 98 8.95 9.59 -5.37
C SER A 98 9.82 9.85 -6.59
N ARG A 99 10.00 11.13 -6.92
CA ARG A 99 10.92 11.60 -7.97
C ARG A 99 12.11 12.30 -7.32
N THR A 100 13.30 12.01 -7.83
CA THR A 100 14.54 12.64 -7.38
C THR A 100 15.34 13.10 -8.59
N ALA A 101 16.00 14.26 -8.50
CA ALA A 101 16.91 14.70 -9.55
C ALA A 101 18.10 13.74 -9.66
N GLY A 102 18.42 13.26 -10.86
CA GLY A 102 19.44 12.24 -11.05
C GLY A 102 19.42 11.60 -12.43
N ASP A 103 19.93 10.37 -12.51
CA ASP A 103 19.93 9.60 -13.75
C ASP A 103 18.50 9.20 -14.14
N SER A 104 18.16 9.35 -15.42
CA SER A 104 16.86 8.95 -15.93
C SER A 104 16.61 7.45 -15.73
N GLY A 105 15.67 7.10 -14.85
CA GLY A 105 15.50 5.70 -14.47
C GLY A 105 14.27 5.38 -13.62
N LEU A 106 14.07 4.08 -13.41
CA LEU A 106 13.07 3.53 -12.50
C LEU A 106 13.76 2.56 -11.53
N THR A 107 13.81 2.94 -10.26
CA THR A 107 14.32 2.09 -9.19
C THR A 107 13.16 1.49 -8.41
N LEU A 108 13.23 0.18 -8.17
CA LEU A 108 12.19 -0.60 -7.50
C LEU A 108 12.74 -1.23 -6.23
N THR A 109 12.03 -1.09 -5.11
CA THR A 109 12.42 -1.66 -3.81
C THR A 109 11.25 -2.32 -3.10
N GLY A 110 11.53 -3.21 -2.14
CA GLY A 110 10.49 -3.94 -1.39
C GLY A 110 10.35 -5.42 -1.74
N GLN A 111 11.46 -6.07 -2.14
CA GLN A 111 11.55 -7.51 -2.45
C GLN A 111 10.59 -7.95 -3.55
N LEU A 112 10.73 -7.32 -4.73
CA LEU A 112 9.92 -7.63 -5.90
C LEU A 112 10.51 -8.77 -6.73
N GLY A 113 9.69 -9.75 -7.09
CA GLY A 113 10.06 -10.76 -8.07
C GLY A 113 10.08 -10.22 -9.51
N SER A 114 10.51 -11.06 -10.45
CA SER A 114 10.74 -10.64 -11.84
C SER A 114 9.46 -10.21 -12.56
N VAL A 115 8.32 -10.83 -12.25
CA VAL A 115 7.03 -10.51 -12.91
C VAL A 115 6.53 -9.15 -12.47
N MET A 116 6.68 -8.83 -11.18
CA MET A 116 6.32 -7.51 -10.67
C MET A 116 7.23 -6.41 -11.24
N GLN A 117 8.54 -6.67 -11.37
CA GLN A 117 9.47 -5.74 -12.01
C GLN A 117 9.15 -5.50 -13.48
N GLU A 118 8.70 -6.53 -14.21
CA GLU A 118 8.21 -6.40 -15.58
C GLU A 118 6.93 -5.57 -15.64
N SER A 119 5.98 -5.82 -14.72
CA SER A 119 4.73 -5.06 -14.61
C SER A 119 5.00 -3.56 -14.41
N ALA A 120 6.00 -3.20 -13.62
CA ALA A 120 6.40 -1.81 -13.43
C ALA A 120 6.99 -1.17 -14.70
N LYS A 121 7.75 -1.93 -15.49
CA LYS A 121 8.27 -1.45 -16.78
C LYS A 121 7.16 -1.27 -17.82
N ILE A 122 6.18 -2.18 -17.84
CA ILE A 122 4.98 -2.07 -18.70
C ILE A 122 4.19 -0.82 -18.32
N ALA A 123 3.92 -0.61 -17.03
CA ALA A 123 3.23 0.58 -16.53
C ALA A 123 3.93 1.89 -16.95
N LEU A 124 5.24 1.98 -16.74
CA LEU A 124 6.02 3.15 -17.15
C LEU A 124 6.00 3.36 -18.66
N SER A 125 6.06 2.27 -19.44
CA SER A 125 5.99 2.34 -20.90
C SER A 125 4.64 2.86 -21.37
N TRP A 126 3.55 2.42 -20.73
CA TRP A 126 2.20 2.91 -21.03
C TRP A 126 2.08 4.41 -20.72
N VAL A 127 2.53 4.85 -19.54
CA VAL A 127 2.51 6.28 -19.15
C VAL A 127 3.31 7.14 -20.13
N ARG A 128 4.47 6.65 -20.59
CA ARG A 128 5.27 7.34 -21.62
C ARG A 128 4.53 7.47 -22.94
N GLN A 129 3.84 6.43 -23.39
CA GLN A 129 3.08 6.44 -24.64
C GLN A 129 1.85 7.37 -24.56
N HIS A 130 1.29 7.55 -23.37
CA HIS A 130 0.07 8.32 -23.14
C HIS A 130 0.33 9.65 -22.43
N SER A 131 1.58 10.13 -22.38
CA SER A 131 1.96 11.36 -21.67
C SER A 131 1.15 12.58 -22.12
N PHE A 132 0.91 12.71 -23.43
CA PHE A 132 0.08 13.76 -24.00
C PHE A 132 -1.37 13.71 -23.50
N LEU A 133 -1.98 12.52 -23.50
CA LEU A 133 -3.34 12.31 -22.99
C LEU A 133 -3.40 12.63 -21.49
N LEU A 134 -2.38 12.20 -20.75
CA LEU A 134 -2.24 12.42 -19.31
C LEU A 134 -1.87 13.87 -18.94
N LYS A 135 -1.70 14.76 -19.94
CA LYS A 135 -1.24 16.15 -19.76
C LYS A 135 0.09 16.27 -19.01
N LEU A 136 0.98 15.29 -19.22
CA LEU A 136 2.33 15.28 -18.68
C LEU A 136 3.30 15.97 -19.65
N GLU A 137 4.40 16.51 -19.12
CA GLU A 137 5.46 17.09 -19.94
C GLU A 137 6.14 16.01 -20.79
N ASN A 138 6.49 16.31 -22.06
CA ASN A 138 7.07 15.32 -22.98
C ASN A 138 8.37 14.67 -22.49
N ASP A 139 9.09 15.33 -21.58
CA ASP A 139 10.39 14.90 -21.04
C ASP A 139 10.36 14.71 -19.52
N PHE A 140 9.23 14.32 -18.94
CA PHE A 140 9.04 14.18 -17.48
C PHE A 140 10.04 13.24 -16.76
N MET A 141 10.83 12.45 -17.50
CA MET A 141 11.88 11.56 -16.94
C MET A 141 13.30 12.09 -17.17
N LYS A 142 13.45 13.21 -17.88
CA LYS A 142 14.77 13.72 -18.22
C LYS A 142 15.42 14.29 -16.95
N ASP A 143 16.60 13.79 -16.62
CA ASP A 143 17.34 14.18 -15.41
C ASP A 143 16.56 13.90 -14.10
N GLU A 144 15.58 12.99 -14.15
CA GLU A 144 14.77 12.54 -13.02
C GLU A 144 14.76 11.01 -12.90
N GLU A 145 14.94 10.52 -11.68
CA GLU A 145 14.77 9.13 -11.31
C GLU A 145 13.46 8.96 -10.55
N ILE A 146 12.64 7.98 -10.95
CA ILE A 146 11.49 7.54 -10.15
C ILE A 146 11.93 6.38 -9.26
N HIS A 147 11.77 6.53 -7.95
CA HIS A 147 11.96 5.46 -6.99
C HIS A 147 10.62 5.01 -6.45
N MET A 148 10.25 3.76 -6.73
CA MET A 148 9.05 3.10 -6.23
C MET A 148 9.40 2.10 -5.13
N HIS A 149 8.65 2.15 -4.03
CA HIS A 149 8.78 1.28 -2.88
C HIS A 149 7.48 0.51 -2.64
N PHE A 150 7.62 -0.79 -2.38
CA PHE A 150 6.53 -1.70 -2.03
C PHE A 150 6.73 -2.19 -0.59
N PRO A 151 6.32 -1.40 0.41
CA PRO A 151 6.48 -1.74 1.81
C PRO A 151 5.81 -3.08 2.14
N ALA A 152 6.63 -4.07 2.52
CA ALA A 152 6.33 -5.18 3.42
C ALA A 152 7.67 -5.92 3.64
N GLY A 153 7.90 -6.50 4.81
CA GLY A 153 9.21 -7.01 5.28
C GLY A 153 9.96 -7.98 4.36
N ALA A 154 10.11 -9.24 4.75
CA ALA A 154 10.90 -10.24 4.01
C ALA A 154 10.09 -11.07 3.00
N ILE A 155 8.80 -10.76 2.82
CA ILE A 155 7.90 -11.51 1.95
C ILE A 155 8.06 -11.02 0.51
N SER A 156 8.46 -11.93 -0.37
CA SER A 156 8.57 -11.65 -1.81
C SER A 156 7.20 -11.32 -2.39
N LYS A 157 7.10 -10.22 -3.12
CA LYS A 157 5.90 -9.81 -3.85
C LYS A 157 6.15 -10.08 -5.32
N ASP A 158 5.47 -11.07 -5.87
CA ASP A 158 5.59 -11.41 -7.27
C ASP A 158 4.23 -11.74 -7.87
N GLY A 159 4.05 -11.40 -9.15
CA GLY A 159 2.80 -11.56 -9.88
C GLY A 159 2.35 -10.27 -10.58
N PRO A 160 1.53 -10.38 -11.64
CA PRO A 160 1.16 -9.24 -12.46
C PRO A 160 0.00 -8.42 -11.89
N SER A 161 -0.65 -8.91 -10.83
CA SER A 161 -1.94 -8.40 -10.32
C SER A 161 -1.90 -6.99 -9.72
N ALA A 162 -0.71 -6.40 -9.50
CA ALA A 162 -0.58 -5.02 -9.04
C ALA A 162 -0.29 -4.03 -10.18
N GLY A 163 -0.36 -4.45 -11.45
CA GLY A 163 -0.07 -3.61 -12.62
C GLY A 163 -0.84 -2.29 -12.62
N VAL A 164 -2.15 -2.33 -12.37
CA VAL A 164 -3.01 -1.12 -12.29
C VAL A 164 -2.64 -0.21 -11.11
N THR A 165 -2.22 -0.78 -9.99
CA THR A 165 -1.75 -0.03 -8.81
C THR A 165 -0.48 0.73 -9.14
N ILE A 166 0.47 0.07 -9.80
CA ILE A 166 1.75 0.66 -10.20
C ILE A 166 1.53 1.82 -11.16
N LEU A 167 0.68 1.60 -12.16
CA LEU A 167 0.32 2.63 -13.13
C LEU A 167 -0.34 3.83 -12.44
N THR A 168 -1.28 3.59 -11.53
CA THR A 168 -1.96 4.67 -10.80
C THR A 168 -0.99 5.46 -9.92
N VAL A 169 -0.03 4.81 -9.27
CA VAL A 169 1.05 5.49 -8.52
C VAL A 169 1.87 6.40 -9.42
N LEU A 170 2.26 5.91 -10.61
CA LEU A 170 3.03 6.72 -11.57
C LEU A 170 2.22 7.94 -12.05
N VAL A 171 0.96 7.73 -12.43
CA VAL A 171 0.08 8.83 -12.86
C VAL A 171 -0.14 9.82 -11.72
N SER A 172 -0.39 9.33 -10.50
CA SER A 172 -0.55 10.16 -9.30
C SER A 172 0.68 11.03 -9.05
N LEU A 173 1.87 10.44 -9.06
CA LEU A 173 3.15 11.14 -8.84
C LEU A 173 3.39 12.22 -9.92
N LEU A 174 3.20 11.86 -11.19
CA LEU A 174 3.55 12.72 -12.32
C LEU A 174 2.53 13.84 -12.56
N SER A 175 1.25 13.60 -12.26
CA SER A 175 0.19 14.60 -12.38
C SER A 175 0.00 15.44 -11.11
N ASP A 176 0.73 15.13 -10.03
CA ASP A 176 0.60 15.77 -8.71
C ASP A 176 -0.83 15.66 -8.13
N ARG A 177 -1.48 14.50 -8.32
CA ARG A 177 -2.86 14.24 -7.89
C ARG A 177 -2.91 13.09 -6.89
N CYS A 178 -3.59 13.28 -5.77
CA CYS A 178 -3.76 12.23 -4.77
C CYS A 178 -4.79 11.19 -5.23
N VAL A 179 -4.52 9.93 -4.94
CA VAL A 179 -5.47 8.84 -5.15
C VAL A 179 -6.54 8.89 -4.06
N ARG A 180 -7.79 8.59 -4.42
CA ARG A 180 -8.90 8.50 -3.49
C ARG A 180 -8.64 7.50 -2.37
N SER A 181 -8.95 7.92 -1.15
CA SER A 181 -8.70 7.12 0.06
C SER A 181 -9.63 5.94 0.27
N ASP A 182 -10.74 5.89 -0.46
CA ASP A 182 -11.75 4.83 -0.42
C ASP A 182 -11.59 3.81 -1.57
N VAL A 183 -10.49 3.88 -2.32
CA VAL A 183 -10.22 2.99 -3.47
C VAL A 183 -9.03 2.08 -3.19
N ALA A 184 -9.23 0.79 -3.46
CA ALA A 184 -8.17 -0.20 -3.60
C ALA A 184 -8.32 -0.89 -4.95
N MET A 185 -7.22 -1.29 -5.58
CA MET A 185 -7.21 -1.81 -6.94
C MET A 185 -6.36 -3.07 -7.12
N THR A 186 -6.74 -3.90 -8.08
CA THR A 186 -5.99 -5.06 -8.56
C THR A 186 -6.30 -5.24 -10.04
N GLY A 187 -5.32 -5.70 -10.80
CA GLY A 187 -5.43 -5.84 -12.24
C GLY A 187 -4.06 -5.96 -12.87
N GLU A 188 -3.89 -6.99 -13.71
CA GLU A 188 -2.78 -7.03 -14.66
C GLU A 188 -3.03 -6.02 -15.78
N ILE A 189 -1.97 -5.34 -16.23
CA ILE A 189 -2.04 -4.39 -17.34
C ILE A 189 -1.24 -4.90 -18.54
N THR A 190 -1.75 -4.63 -19.72
CA THR A 190 -1.02 -4.83 -20.97
C THR A 190 -0.38 -3.51 -21.43
N LEU A 191 0.58 -3.59 -22.35
CA LEU A 191 1.15 -2.41 -23.01
C LEU A 191 0.10 -1.55 -23.75
N ASN A 192 -1.05 -2.11 -24.08
CA ASN A 192 -2.14 -1.41 -24.77
C ASN A 192 -3.16 -0.78 -23.80
N GLY A 193 -2.96 -0.86 -22.48
CA GLY A 193 -3.90 -0.30 -21.50
C GLY A 193 -5.12 -1.16 -21.20
N ILE A 194 -5.16 -2.40 -21.69
CA ILE A 194 -6.18 -3.38 -21.30
C ILE A 194 -5.86 -3.90 -19.90
N VAL A 195 -6.87 -3.90 -19.02
CA VAL A 195 -6.81 -4.53 -17.69
C VAL A 195 -7.32 -5.96 -17.83
N LEU A 196 -6.45 -6.93 -17.55
CA LEU A 196 -6.82 -8.33 -17.63
C LEU A 196 -7.52 -8.77 -16.34
N PRO A 197 -8.52 -9.68 -16.43
CA PRO A 197 -9.18 -10.22 -15.26
C PRO A 197 -8.21 -11.07 -14.44
N ASN A 198 -8.21 -10.85 -13.13
CA ASN A 198 -7.43 -11.62 -12.16
C ASN A 198 -8.34 -12.69 -11.51
N GLU A 199 -7.76 -13.68 -10.83
CA GLU A 199 -8.54 -14.66 -10.05
C GLU A 199 -9.32 -14.04 -8.86
N VAL A 200 -9.09 -12.75 -8.57
CA VAL A 200 -9.83 -11.99 -7.57
C VAL A 200 -11.04 -11.33 -8.24
N GLU A 201 -12.23 -11.82 -7.90
CA GLU A 201 -13.53 -11.32 -8.38
C GLU A 201 -13.92 -9.98 -7.70
N VAL A 202 -13.02 -9.00 -7.72
CA VAL A 202 -13.31 -7.63 -7.27
C VAL A 202 -12.54 -6.66 -8.16
N VAL A 203 -13.17 -6.24 -9.27
CA VAL A 203 -13.10 -4.91 -9.93
C VAL A 203 -14.02 -4.94 -11.18
N LEU A 204 -14.82 -3.88 -11.39
CA LEU A 204 -15.76 -3.66 -12.51
C LEU A 204 -15.18 -2.72 -13.57
N VAL A 205 -13.91 -2.88 -13.95
CA VAL A 205 -13.28 -2.05 -14.99
C VAL A 205 -12.43 -2.90 -15.92
N ASN A 206 -12.43 -2.57 -17.21
CA ASN A 206 -11.74 -3.33 -18.26
C ASN A 206 -10.54 -2.55 -18.85
N THR A 207 -10.48 -1.25 -18.59
CA THR A 207 -9.48 -0.34 -19.17
C THR A 207 -8.75 0.45 -18.09
N VAL A 208 -7.51 0.85 -18.37
CA VAL A 208 -6.72 1.70 -17.47
C VAL A 208 -7.41 3.05 -17.25
N GLU A 209 -8.04 3.60 -18.27
CA GLU A 209 -8.79 4.85 -18.21
C GLU A 209 -9.91 4.80 -17.17
N GLU A 210 -10.67 3.70 -17.14
CA GLU A 210 -11.71 3.47 -16.12
C GLU A 210 -11.12 3.34 -14.71
N VAL A 211 -9.97 2.68 -14.56
CA VAL A 211 -9.26 2.61 -13.27
C VAL A 211 -8.90 4.01 -12.80
N LEU A 212 -8.29 4.83 -13.66
CA LEU A 212 -7.87 6.18 -13.32
C LEU A 212 -9.09 7.06 -12.99
N GLN A 213 -10.16 6.95 -13.76
CA GLN A 213 -11.40 7.67 -13.46
C GLN A 213 -12.03 7.27 -12.13
N ALA A 214 -11.93 5.99 -11.74
CA ALA A 214 -12.38 5.54 -10.42
C ALA A 214 -11.44 6.03 -9.30
N ALA A 215 -10.14 6.09 -9.56
CA ALA A 215 -9.09 6.38 -8.58
C ALA A 215 -8.94 7.86 -8.22
N PHE A 216 -9.36 8.80 -9.08
CA PHE A 216 -9.23 10.24 -8.86
C PHE A 216 -10.58 10.94 -8.90
N GLU A 217 -10.79 11.97 -8.07
CA GLU A 217 -12.07 12.71 -8.02
C GLU A 217 -12.31 13.53 -9.30
N ASP A 218 -11.26 14.11 -9.90
CA ASP A 218 -11.35 15.05 -11.03
C ASP A 218 -10.59 14.55 -12.28
N PHE A 219 -10.66 13.24 -12.59
CA PHE A 219 -9.91 12.69 -13.74
C PHE A 219 -10.54 12.98 -15.12
N SER A 220 -11.81 13.40 -15.17
CA SER A 220 -12.54 13.68 -16.42
C SER A 220 -11.92 14.79 -17.28
N ASP A 221 -11.09 15.64 -16.66
CA ASP A 221 -10.37 16.70 -17.37
C ASP A 221 -9.16 16.17 -18.15
N ILE A 222 -8.67 14.97 -17.84
CA ILE A 222 -7.46 14.37 -18.43
C ILE A 222 -7.86 13.33 -19.49
N VAL A 223 -8.82 12.46 -19.16
CA VAL A 223 -9.32 11.44 -20.09
C VAL A 223 -10.83 11.64 -20.27
N PRO A 224 -11.31 11.96 -21.49
CA PRO A 224 -12.74 12.00 -21.76
C PRO A 224 -13.33 10.60 -21.52
N ALA A 225 -14.50 10.53 -20.86
CA ALA A 225 -15.20 9.26 -20.69
C ALA A 225 -15.37 8.59 -22.06
N GLY A 226 -14.91 7.33 -22.18
CA GLY A 226 -15.10 6.55 -23.40
C GLY A 226 -16.59 6.33 -23.70
N ASP A 227 -16.92 6.09 -24.96
CA ASP A 227 -18.30 5.92 -25.44
C ASP A 227 -19.04 4.68 -24.85
N ASP A 228 -18.37 3.85 -24.06
CA ASP A 228 -18.96 2.70 -23.37
C ASP A 228 -19.17 3.01 -21.89
N ALA A 229 -20.30 3.66 -21.58
CA ALA A 229 -20.74 4.02 -20.23
C ALA A 229 -21.19 2.79 -19.40
N THR A 230 -20.40 1.72 -19.42
CA THR A 230 -20.74 0.47 -18.77
C THR A 230 -19.81 0.24 -17.58
N THR A 231 -20.27 0.70 -16.41
CA THR A 231 -20.03 0.12 -15.07
C THR A 231 -18.95 0.71 -14.15
N THR A 232 -18.94 2.02 -13.91
CA THR A 232 -18.63 2.47 -12.53
C THR A 232 -19.90 2.28 -11.69
N LYS A 233 -20.12 1.05 -11.20
CA LYS A 233 -21.15 0.85 -10.17
C LYS A 233 -20.65 1.62 -8.93
N PRO A 234 -21.42 2.59 -8.38
CA PRO A 234 -20.97 3.34 -7.22
C PRO A 234 -20.62 2.36 -6.11
N LEU A 235 -19.45 2.54 -5.48
CA LEU A 235 -19.14 1.81 -4.25
C LEU A 235 -20.30 2.02 -3.28
N PRO A 236 -20.81 0.96 -2.63
CA PRO A 236 -21.90 1.08 -1.69
C PRO A 236 -21.52 2.12 -0.64
N SER A 237 -22.38 3.12 -0.46
CA SER A 237 -22.18 4.19 0.51
C SER A 237 -22.21 3.60 1.92
N LYS A 238 -21.01 3.36 2.46
CA LYS A 238 -20.74 2.84 3.81
C LYS A 238 -21.21 1.38 4.04
N LEU A 239 -20.24 0.53 4.39
CA LEU A 239 -20.48 -0.70 5.15
C LEU A 239 -20.48 -0.37 6.65
#